data_AF-A0A0H5BGD6-F1
#
_entry.id   AF-A0A0H5BGD6-F1
#
_cell.length_a   1.000
_cell.length_b   1.000
_cell.length_c   1.000
_cell.angle_alpha   90.00
_cell.angle_beta   90.00
_cell.angle_gamma   90.00
#
_symmetry.space_group_name_H-M   'P 1'
#
loop_
_entity.id
_entity.type
_entity.pdbx_description
1 polymer ?
#
loop_
_entity_poly.entity_id
_entity_poly.type
_entity_poly.pdbx_seq_one_letter_code
_entity_poly.pdbx_strand_id
1 'polypeptide(L)'
;VYLLIRFNLLLLDFFFLKILLLLSGLTMFMSGISANYEFDMKKIIALSTLSQLGLMMMILSMGFSDLAFYHLLTHSMFKALLFMCAGMVIHMMNDNQDIRFMGGLSVYIPLTSLCLNISNLSLCGIPFLSGFYSKDLILEMVMMSNLNLFVFILYYFSTGMTMFYTIRLLIYLMINDYNLISIFNIYDEDYIMLKSMLVLLMMSV
;
A
#
# COMPACT_ATOMS: atom_id res chain seq x y z
N VAL A 1 8.87 12.62 5.03
CA VAL A 1 8.53 11.95 6.31
C VAL A 1 9.72 11.89 7.26
N TYR A 2 10.76 11.08 6.97
CA TYR A 2 11.85 10.81 7.93
C TYR A 2 12.57 12.06 8.48
N LEU A 3 12.84 13.06 7.63
CA LEU A 3 13.42 14.33 8.08
C LEU A 3 12.54 15.03 9.13
N LEU A 4 11.22 15.05 8.93
CA LEU A 4 10.29 15.67 9.88
C LEU A 4 10.20 14.87 11.18
N ILE A 5 10.34 13.54 11.12
CA ILE A 5 10.43 12.68 12.32
C ILE A 5 11.65 13.09 13.15
N ARG A 6 12.80 13.32 12.51
CA ARG A 6 14.04 13.73 13.20
C ARG A 6 13.92 15.09 13.91
N PHE A 7 13.15 16.01 13.33
CA PHE A 7 12.91 17.33 13.90
C PHE A 7 11.60 17.43 14.68
N ASN A 8 10.98 16.31 15.08
CA ASN A 8 9.66 16.32 15.74
C ASN A 8 9.63 17.22 16.99
N LEU A 9 10.66 17.14 17.85
CA LEU A 9 10.76 17.95 19.06
C LEU A 9 10.72 19.46 18.79
N LEU A 10 11.22 19.90 17.62
CA LEU A 10 11.16 21.29 17.20
C LEU A 10 9.85 21.64 16.51
N LEU A 11 9.09 20.68 15.99
CA LEU A 11 7.89 20.92 15.20
C LEU A 11 6.62 20.94 16.05
N LEU A 12 6.67 20.33 17.24
CA LEU A 12 5.56 20.33 18.20
C LEU A 12 5.09 21.78 18.46
N ASP A 13 3.78 21.94 18.51
CA ASP A 13 3.04 23.21 18.73
C ASP A 13 3.06 24.26 17.62
N PHE A 14 3.83 24.09 16.54
CA PHE A 14 3.78 25.03 15.42
C PHE A 14 2.46 24.93 14.65
N PHE A 15 1.88 26.08 14.27
CA PHE A 15 0.70 26.16 13.38
C PHE A 15 0.91 25.41 12.06
N PHE A 16 2.16 25.29 11.62
CA PHE A 16 2.57 24.49 10.48
C PHE A 16 2.06 23.04 10.52
N LEU A 17 2.06 22.38 11.69
CA LEU A 17 1.57 21.01 11.81
C LEU A 17 0.07 20.90 11.51
N LYS A 18 -0.74 21.92 11.84
CA LYS A 18 -2.18 21.95 11.53
C LYS A 18 -2.43 22.07 10.02
N ILE A 19 -1.62 22.86 9.32
CA ILE A 19 -1.68 22.94 7.85
C ILE A 19 -1.26 21.60 7.24
N LEU A 20 -0.18 21.01 7.77
CA LEU A 20 0.35 19.73 7.30
C LEU A 20 -0.66 18.60 7.49
N LEU A 21 -1.41 18.60 8.59
CA LEU A 21 -2.51 17.67 8.84
C LEU A 21 -3.55 17.72 7.71
N LEU A 22 -4.00 18.92 7.32
CA LEU A 22 -4.98 19.07 6.24
C LEU A 22 -4.42 18.62 4.89
N LEU A 23 -3.20 19.06 4.54
CA LEU A 23 -2.56 18.69 3.28
C LEU A 23 -2.31 17.17 3.19
N SER A 24 -1.91 16.55 4.29
CA SER A 24 -1.72 15.10 4.35
C SER A 24 -3.03 14.32 4.16
N GLY A 25 -4.15 14.78 4.75
CA GLY A 25 -5.46 14.20 4.52
C GLY A 25 -5.94 14.33 3.07
N LEU A 26 -5.72 15.49 2.45
CA LEU A 26 -6.06 15.73 1.05
C LEU A 26 -5.22 14.88 0.08
N THR A 27 -3.92 14.72 0.34
CA THR A 27 -3.04 13.86 -0.47
C THR A 27 -3.42 12.39 -0.37
N MET A 28 -3.80 11.92 0.84
CA MET A 28 -4.30 10.56 1.03
C MET A 28 -5.60 10.31 0.25
N PHE A 29 -6.51 11.28 0.28
CA PHE A 29 -7.77 11.19 -0.45
C PHE A 29 -7.58 11.21 -1.98
N MET A 30 -6.78 12.14 -2.50
CA MET A 30 -6.52 12.29 -3.94
C MET A 30 -5.81 11.06 -4.53
N SER A 31 -4.84 10.50 -3.81
CA SER A 31 -4.19 9.24 -4.20
C SER A 31 -5.14 8.04 -4.15
N GLY A 32 -6.00 7.96 -3.13
CA GLY A 32 -6.99 6.89 -3.03
C GLY A 32 -7.97 6.88 -4.21
N ILE A 33 -8.46 8.05 -4.62
CA ILE A 33 -9.37 8.17 -5.78
C ILE A 33 -8.65 7.82 -7.08
N SER A 34 -7.47 8.40 -7.33
CA SER A 34 -6.72 8.12 -8.56
C SER A 34 -6.34 6.64 -8.67
N ALA A 35 -5.95 6.00 -7.56
CA ALA A 35 -5.65 4.57 -7.52
C ALA A 35 -6.84 3.67 -7.87
N ASN A 36 -8.09 4.14 -7.74
CA ASN A 36 -9.29 3.39 -8.13
C ASN A 36 -9.64 3.50 -9.62
N TYR A 37 -9.10 4.47 -10.34
CA TYR A 37 -9.37 4.67 -11.76
C TYR A 37 -8.20 4.30 -12.67
N GLU A 38 -6.98 4.21 -12.13
CA GLU A 38 -5.82 3.75 -12.90
C GLU A 38 -5.91 2.25 -13.23
N PHE A 39 -5.38 1.88 -14.39
CA PHE A 39 -5.29 0.48 -14.84
C PHE A 39 -3.84 -0.04 -14.91
N ASP A 40 -2.83 0.84 -14.89
CA ASP A 40 -1.44 0.40 -14.84
C ASP A 40 -1.09 -0.12 -13.44
N MET A 41 -0.69 -1.40 -13.35
CA MET A 41 -0.25 -2.07 -12.11
C MET A 41 0.72 -1.21 -11.28
N LYS A 42 1.81 -0.75 -11.91
CA LYS A 42 2.84 0.06 -11.23
C LYS A 42 2.27 1.37 -10.70
N LYS A 43 1.36 2.03 -11.42
CA LYS A 43 0.73 3.28 -10.98
C LYS A 43 -0.21 3.05 -9.80
N ILE A 44 -0.97 1.97 -9.78
CA ILE A 44 -1.83 1.62 -8.64
C ILE A 44 -0.96 1.40 -7.38
N ILE A 45 0.15 0.67 -7.50
CA ILE A 45 1.06 0.43 -6.38
C ILE A 45 1.77 1.73 -5.93
N ALA A 46 2.14 2.60 -6.87
CA ALA A 46 2.74 3.90 -6.58
C ALA A 46 1.75 4.85 -5.88
N LEU A 47 0.52 4.98 -6.38
CA LEU A 47 -0.51 5.82 -5.76
C LEU A 47 -0.87 5.31 -4.36
N SER A 48 -0.86 4.00 -4.15
CA SER A 48 -1.02 3.45 -2.81
C SER A 48 0.19 3.67 -1.88
N THR A 49 1.41 3.95 -2.39
CA THR A 49 2.48 4.50 -1.54
C THR A 49 2.22 5.96 -1.19
N LEU A 50 1.70 6.75 -2.12
CA LEU A 50 1.38 8.15 -1.88
C LEU A 50 0.27 8.30 -0.82
N SER A 51 -0.72 7.40 -0.83
CA SER A 51 -1.76 7.37 0.21
C SER A 51 -1.18 7.05 1.60
N GLN A 52 -0.31 6.04 1.70
CA GLN A 52 0.31 5.67 2.98
C GLN A 52 1.31 6.72 3.48
N LEU A 53 2.01 7.41 2.57
CA LEU A 53 2.83 8.57 2.94
C LEU A 53 1.96 9.71 3.48
N GLY A 54 0.78 9.96 2.88
CA GLY A 54 -0.21 10.89 3.43
C GLY A 54 -0.60 10.49 4.87
N LEU A 55 -0.82 9.20 5.12
CA LEU A 55 -1.15 8.66 6.44
C LEU A 55 -0.02 8.89 7.44
N MET A 56 1.23 8.57 7.07
CA MET A 56 2.41 8.83 7.91
C MET A 56 2.57 10.33 8.25
N MET A 57 2.33 11.20 7.29
CA MET A 57 2.41 12.66 7.50
C MET A 57 1.31 13.17 8.41
N MET A 58 0.11 12.59 8.31
CA MET A 58 -1.04 12.94 9.14
C MET A 58 -0.79 12.62 10.62
N ILE A 59 -0.23 11.45 10.93
CA ILE A 59 0.10 11.04 12.31
C ILE A 59 1.23 11.89 12.88
N LEU A 60 2.23 12.19 12.05
CA LEU A 60 3.31 13.07 12.44
C LEU A 60 2.78 14.45 12.84
N SER A 61 1.81 15.00 12.10
CA SER A 61 1.16 16.25 12.48
C SER A 61 0.32 16.19 13.75
N MET A 62 -0.09 15.01 14.21
CA MET A 62 -0.73 14.83 15.51
C MET A 62 0.29 14.71 16.66
N GLY A 63 1.59 14.70 16.35
CA GLY A 63 2.68 14.63 17.34
C GLY A 63 3.19 13.21 17.61
N PHE A 64 2.61 12.18 17.00
CA PHE A 64 3.00 10.78 17.23
C PHE A 64 4.14 10.32 16.29
N SER A 65 5.35 10.84 16.49
CA SER A 65 6.51 10.48 15.65
C SER A 65 6.87 8.99 15.67
N ASP A 66 6.72 8.33 16.83
CA ASP A 66 7.15 6.95 17.00
C ASP A 66 6.24 6.00 16.23
N LEU A 67 4.93 6.26 16.23
CA LEU A 67 3.95 5.54 15.41
C LEU A 67 4.18 5.77 13.91
N ALA A 68 4.49 7.01 13.51
CA ALA A 68 4.81 7.32 12.12
C ALA A 68 6.09 6.59 11.66
N PHE A 69 7.10 6.47 12.53
CA PHE A 69 8.32 5.73 12.23
C PHE A 69 8.07 4.21 12.17
N TYR A 70 7.30 3.68 13.12
CA TYR A 70 6.92 2.26 13.12
C TYR A 70 6.17 1.88 11.84
N HIS A 71 5.19 2.69 11.42
CA HIS A 71 4.48 2.46 10.17
C HIS A 71 5.37 2.61 8.93
N LEU A 72 6.34 3.53 8.94
CA LEU A 72 7.32 3.66 7.84
C LEU A 72 8.11 2.36 7.65
N LEU A 73 8.54 1.72 8.73
CA LEU A 73 9.28 0.46 8.68
C LEU A 73 8.41 -0.68 8.14
N THR A 74 7.22 -0.90 8.72
CA THR A 74 6.32 -1.97 8.25
C THR A 74 5.91 -1.75 6.79
N HIS A 75 5.57 -0.51 6.42
CA HIS A 75 5.25 -0.13 5.05
C HIS A 75 6.38 -0.41 4.06
N SER A 76 7.63 -0.13 4.44
CA SER A 76 8.76 -0.41 3.55
C SER A 76 8.89 -1.89 3.19
N MET A 77 8.62 -2.79 4.15
CA MET A 77 8.75 -4.23 3.94
C MET A 77 7.67 -4.77 2.98
N PHE A 78 6.40 -4.53 3.28
CA PHE A 78 5.33 -5.04 2.42
C PHE A 78 5.23 -4.32 1.07
N LYS A 79 5.63 -3.04 0.97
CA LYS A 79 5.73 -2.38 -0.33
C LYS A 79 6.86 -2.90 -1.19
N ALA A 80 8.02 -3.20 -0.60
CA ALA A 80 9.10 -3.84 -1.35
C ALA A 80 8.64 -5.19 -1.92
N LEU A 81 7.91 -5.98 -1.11
CA LEU A 81 7.30 -7.23 -1.57
C LEU A 81 6.31 -7.01 -2.72
N LEU A 82 5.39 -6.04 -2.61
CA LEU A 82 4.42 -5.71 -3.66
C LEU A 82 5.09 -5.32 -4.98
N PHE A 83 6.09 -4.44 -4.94
CA PHE A 83 6.80 -4.02 -6.16
C PHE A 83 7.63 -5.15 -6.77
N MET A 84 8.21 -6.04 -5.96
CA MET A 84 8.95 -7.20 -6.44
C MET A 84 8.01 -8.20 -7.14
N CYS A 85 6.86 -8.52 -6.51
CA CYS A 85 5.86 -9.39 -7.12
C CYS A 85 5.30 -8.79 -8.42
N ALA A 86 4.97 -7.49 -8.42
CA ALA A 86 4.50 -6.81 -9.62
C ALA A 86 5.57 -6.75 -10.73
N GLY A 87 6.85 -6.60 -10.36
CA GLY A 87 7.97 -6.65 -11.30
C GLY A 87 8.05 -8.00 -12.01
N MET A 88 7.92 -9.09 -11.26
CA MET A 88 7.86 -10.44 -11.82
C MET A 88 6.67 -10.59 -12.77
N VAL A 89 5.46 -10.22 -12.32
CA VAL A 89 4.25 -10.32 -13.16
C VAL A 89 4.41 -9.56 -14.46
N ILE A 90 4.98 -8.36 -14.43
CA ILE A 90 5.19 -7.53 -15.63
C ILE A 90 6.23 -8.17 -16.56
N HIS A 91 7.31 -8.73 -16.02
CA HIS A 91 8.32 -9.44 -16.80
C HIS A 91 7.72 -10.66 -17.51
N MET A 92 6.91 -11.45 -16.81
CA MET A 92 6.21 -12.60 -17.40
C MET A 92 5.17 -12.21 -18.45
N MET A 93 4.61 -11.01 -18.33
CA MET A 93 3.64 -10.46 -19.28
C MET A 93 4.28 -9.65 -20.42
N ASN A 94 5.57 -9.87 -20.72
CA ASN A 94 6.30 -9.16 -21.77
C ASN A 94 6.16 -7.63 -21.66
N ASP A 95 6.38 -7.10 -20.46
CA ASP A 95 6.29 -5.67 -20.11
C ASP A 95 4.89 -5.03 -20.18
N ASN A 96 3.83 -5.82 -20.39
CA ASN A 96 2.46 -5.32 -20.27
C ASN A 96 2.09 -5.06 -18.81
N GLN A 97 1.65 -3.83 -18.51
CA GLN A 97 1.35 -3.36 -17.15
C GLN A 97 -0.14 -3.17 -16.87
N ASP A 98 -0.97 -3.22 -17.90
CA ASP A 98 -2.40 -2.96 -17.80
C ASP A 98 -3.13 -4.18 -17.21
N ILE A 99 -3.77 -4.00 -16.05
CA ILE A 99 -4.49 -5.06 -15.32
C ILE A 99 -5.63 -5.69 -16.12
N ARG A 100 -6.13 -5.03 -17.17
CA ARG A 100 -7.25 -5.53 -17.98
C ARG A 100 -6.87 -6.72 -18.86
N PHE A 101 -5.59 -6.79 -19.24
CA PHE A 101 -5.02 -7.90 -20.01
C PHE A 101 -4.36 -8.95 -19.10
N MET A 102 -4.54 -8.85 -17.79
CA MET A 102 -4.10 -9.83 -16.81
C MET A 102 -5.29 -10.67 -16.34
N GLY A 103 -5.01 -11.87 -15.81
CA GLY A 103 -6.03 -12.77 -15.26
C GLY A 103 -5.46 -14.14 -14.95
N GLY A 104 -6.05 -14.82 -13.97
CA GLY A 104 -5.69 -16.19 -13.57
C GLY A 104 -4.23 -16.41 -13.12
N LEU A 105 -3.58 -15.39 -12.55
CA LEU A 105 -2.18 -15.49 -12.10
C LEU A 105 -1.96 -16.55 -11.01
N SER A 106 -3.00 -16.87 -10.24
CA SER A 106 -2.98 -17.90 -9.19
C SER A 106 -2.65 -19.30 -9.72
N VAL A 107 -2.96 -19.58 -10.99
CA VAL A 107 -2.71 -20.88 -11.63
C VAL A 107 -1.30 -20.96 -12.20
N TYR A 108 -0.81 -19.87 -12.80
CA TYR A 108 0.48 -19.86 -13.48
C TYR A 108 1.66 -19.61 -12.55
N ILE A 109 1.51 -18.71 -11.58
CA ILE A 109 2.61 -18.20 -10.78
C ILE A 109 2.22 -18.24 -9.29
N PRO A 110 1.98 -19.44 -8.74
CA PRO A 110 1.27 -19.61 -7.47
C PRO A 110 2.02 -19.00 -6.29
N LEU A 111 3.35 -19.09 -6.24
CA LEU A 111 4.12 -18.61 -5.09
C LEU A 111 4.17 -17.07 -5.06
N THR A 112 4.37 -16.44 -6.20
CA THR A 112 4.27 -14.98 -6.28
C THR A 112 2.85 -14.46 -6.09
N SER A 113 1.84 -15.22 -6.52
CA SER A 113 0.44 -14.86 -6.27
C SER A 113 0.14 -14.83 -4.77
N LEU A 114 0.68 -15.79 -4.01
CA LEU A 114 0.60 -15.83 -2.55
C LEU A 114 1.30 -14.62 -1.93
N CYS A 115 2.51 -14.30 -2.38
CA CYS A 115 3.28 -13.14 -1.88
C CYS A 115 2.56 -11.80 -2.17
N LEU A 116 2.00 -11.66 -3.38
CA LEU A 116 1.22 -10.49 -3.79
C LEU A 116 -0.06 -10.37 -2.96
N ASN A 117 -0.75 -11.47 -2.68
CA ASN A 117 -1.95 -11.47 -1.85
C ASN A 117 -1.61 -11.09 -0.40
N ILE A 118 -0.62 -11.72 0.22
CA ILE A 118 -0.22 -11.42 1.61
C ILE A 118 0.16 -9.93 1.77
N SER A 119 0.90 -9.40 0.81
CA SER A 119 1.32 -7.99 0.83
C SER A 119 0.19 -6.99 0.51
N ASN A 120 -0.81 -7.36 -0.30
CA ASN A 120 -2.04 -6.57 -0.46
C ASN A 120 -2.90 -6.60 0.82
N LEU A 121 -3.01 -7.75 1.48
CA LEU A 121 -3.75 -7.90 2.73
C LEU A 121 -3.08 -7.14 3.89
N SER A 122 -1.73 -7.10 3.92
CA SER A 122 -1.01 -6.27 4.89
C SER A 122 -1.23 -4.77 4.62
N LEU A 123 -1.34 -4.33 3.36
CA LEU A 123 -1.68 -2.94 3.02
C LEU A 123 -3.09 -2.54 3.48
N CYS A 124 -4.04 -3.47 3.36
CA CYS A 124 -5.39 -3.32 3.89
C CYS A 124 -5.39 -3.16 5.42
N GLY A 125 -4.49 -3.86 6.12
CA GLY A 125 -4.42 -3.90 7.57
C GLY A 125 -5.24 -5.04 8.17
N ILE A 126 -5.24 -6.21 7.53
CA ILE A 126 -5.93 -7.41 8.05
C ILE A 126 -5.26 -7.90 9.34
N PRO A 127 -6.04 -8.38 10.32
CA PRO A 127 -5.53 -8.81 11.62
C PRO A 127 -4.37 -9.81 11.49
N PHE A 128 -3.40 -9.67 12.38
CA PHE A 128 -2.17 -10.49 12.48
C PHE A 128 -1.13 -10.33 11.37
N LEU A 129 -1.29 -9.39 10.44
CA LEU A 129 -0.23 -8.99 9.52
C LEU A 129 0.47 -7.72 9.99
N SER A 130 1.73 -7.52 9.61
CA SER A 130 2.54 -6.34 10.00
C SER A 130 1.84 -4.98 9.82
N GLY A 131 1.00 -4.86 8.79
CA GLY A 131 0.26 -3.62 8.52
C GLY A 131 -0.83 -3.33 9.56
N PHE A 132 -1.45 -4.35 10.16
CA PHE A 132 -2.45 -4.19 11.22
C PHE A 132 -1.86 -3.52 12.45
N TYR A 133 -0.72 -4.04 12.94
CA TYR A 133 -0.08 -3.52 14.16
C TYR A 133 0.24 -2.03 14.08
N SER A 134 0.49 -1.49 12.89
CA SER A 134 0.74 -0.06 12.73
C SER A 134 -0.52 0.72 12.38
N LYS A 135 -1.23 0.32 11.31
CA LYS A 135 -2.36 1.08 10.75
C LYS A 135 -3.58 1.09 11.69
N ASP A 136 -3.82 0.01 12.43
CA ASP A 136 -4.95 -0.07 13.36
C ASP A 136 -4.71 0.80 14.60
N LEU A 137 -3.51 0.73 15.19
CA LEU A 137 -3.11 1.65 16.28
C LEU A 137 -3.22 3.12 15.85
N ILE A 138 -2.85 3.42 14.61
CA ILE A 138 -3.01 4.77 14.06
C ILE A 138 -4.49 5.15 14.01
N LEU A 139 -5.37 4.29 13.49
CA LEU A 139 -6.81 4.53 13.44
C LEU A 139 -7.40 4.76 14.84
N GLU A 140 -6.97 3.99 15.83
CA GLU A 140 -7.38 4.14 17.22
C GLU A 140 -6.96 5.49 17.79
N MET A 141 -5.70 5.91 17.59
CA MET A 141 -5.22 7.20 18.08
C MET A 141 -5.95 8.38 17.42
N VAL A 142 -6.33 8.25 16.14
CA VAL A 142 -7.16 9.25 15.44
C VAL A 142 -8.54 9.33 16.09
N MET A 143 -9.18 8.20 16.42
CA MET A 143 -10.50 8.18 17.12
C MET A 143 -10.45 8.84 18.49
N MET A 144 -9.39 8.59 19.26
CA MET A 144 -9.24 9.12 20.62
C MET A 144 -8.87 10.61 20.63
N SER A 145 -8.34 11.13 19.52
CA SER A 145 -7.92 12.52 19.40
C SER A 145 -9.07 13.46 19.03
N ASN A 146 -9.07 14.67 19.60
CA ASN A 146 -10.07 15.71 19.30
C ASN A 146 -9.77 16.41 17.96
N LEU A 147 -10.03 15.71 16.86
CA LEU A 147 -9.85 16.24 15.51
C LEU A 147 -11.10 16.92 14.97
N ASN A 148 -10.91 17.80 13.99
CA ASN A 148 -12.02 18.39 13.25
C ASN A 148 -12.76 17.29 12.47
N LEU A 149 -14.10 17.36 12.46
CA LEU A 149 -14.98 16.42 11.77
C LEU A 149 -14.60 16.22 10.30
N PHE A 150 -14.19 17.30 9.62
CA PHE A 150 -13.75 17.21 8.22
C PHE A 150 -12.51 16.34 8.03
N VAL A 151 -11.49 16.52 8.87
CA VAL A 151 -10.24 15.74 8.83
C VAL A 151 -10.51 14.27 9.17
N PHE A 152 -11.39 14.05 10.14
CA PHE A 152 -11.86 12.72 10.52
C PHE A 152 -12.51 11.99 9.34
N ILE A 153 -13.47 12.63 8.65
CA ILE A 153 -14.15 12.04 7.49
C ILE A 153 -13.16 11.74 6.36
N LEU A 154 -12.26 12.68 6.05
CA LEU A 154 -11.23 12.48 5.03
C LEU A 154 -10.40 11.22 5.32
N TYR A 155 -10.04 11.00 6.59
CA TYR A 155 -9.23 9.85 6.99
C TYR A 155 -9.96 8.51 6.87
N TYR A 156 -11.18 8.39 7.41
CA TYR A 156 -11.95 7.14 7.30
C TYR A 156 -12.34 6.81 5.87
N PHE A 157 -12.72 7.83 5.09
CA PHE A 157 -13.08 7.61 3.70
C PHE A 157 -11.86 7.21 2.85
N SER A 158 -10.72 7.85 3.06
CA SER A 158 -9.49 7.51 2.33
C SER A 158 -8.92 6.14 2.72
N THR A 159 -9.01 5.74 3.99
CA THR A 159 -8.68 4.35 4.39
C THR A 159 -9.64 3.34 3.75
N GLY A 160 -10.93 3.66 3.63
CA GLY A 160 -11.88 2.86 2.84
C GLY A 160 -11.47 2.74 1.37
N MET A 161 -10.99 3.82 0.74
CA MET A 161 -10.44 3.79 -0.62
C MET A 161 -9.25 2.84 -0.75
N THR A 162 -8.43 2.67 0.29
CA THR A 162 -7.34 1.68 0.29
C THR A 162 -7.83 0.24 0.17
N MET A 163 -8.97 -0.07 0.78
CA MET A 163 -9.60 -1.38 0.64
C MET A 163 -10.20 -1.57 -0.76
N PHE A 164 -10.78 -0.52 -1.34
CA PHE A 164 -11.38 -0.62 -2.66
C PHE A 164 -10.36 -0.91 -3.76
N TYR A 165 -9.25 -0.15 -3.84
CA TYR A 165 -8.29 -0.40 -4.93
C TYR A 165 -7.52 -1.70 -4.75
N THR A 166 -7.32 -2.18 -3.52
CA THR A 166 -6.64 -3.47 -3.25
C THR A 166 -7.53 -4.65 -3.62
N ILE A 167 -8.81 -4.62 -3.24
CA ILE A 167 -9.78 -5.65 -3.65
C ILE A 167 -9.93 -5.64 -5.17
N ARG A 168 -10.01 -4.46 -5.79
CA ARG A 168 -10.03 -4.32 -7.25
C ARG A 168 -8.82 -4.98 -7.91
N LEU A 169 -7.62 -4.71 -7.39
CA LEU A 169 -6.38 -5.32 -7.86
C LEU A 169 -6.43 -6.85 -7.78
N LEU A 170 -6.88 -7.39 -6.64
CA LEU A 170 -7.01 -8.83 -6.43
C LEU A 170 -8.00 -9.47 -7.42
N ILE A 171 -9.14 -8.83 -7.68
CA ILE A 171 -10.15 -9.33 -8.63
C ILE A 171 -9.56 -9.44 -10.04
N TYR A 172 -8.94 -8.38 -10.56
CA TYR A 172 -8.36 -8.39 -11.90
C TYR A 172 -7.23 -9.40 -12.07
N LEU A 173 -6.35 -9.53 -11.06
CA LEU A 173 -5.17 -10.38 -11.16
C LEU A 173 -5.46 -11.87 -10.91
N MET A 174 -6.32 -12.18 -9.93
CA MET A 174 -6.46 -13.54 -9.40
C MET A 174 -7.77 -14.23 -9.77
N ILE A 175 -8.88 -13.49 -9.83
CA ILE A 175 -10.23 -14.07 -9.92
C ILE A 175 -10.73 -14.09 -11.38
N ASN A 176 -10.46 -13.02 -12.12
CA ASN A 176 -10.92 -12.93 -13.51
C ASN A 176 -10.28 -14.01 -14.39
N ASP A 177 -11.07 -14.45 -15.38
CA ASP A 177 -10.64 -15.37 -16.42
C ASP A 177 -9.45 -14.82 -17.22
N TYR A 178 -8.78 -15.72 -17.91
CA TYR A 178 -7.60 -15.42 -18.70
C TYR A 178 -7.91 -14.46 -19.86
N ASN A 179 -7.52 -13.19 -19.69
CA ASN A 179 -7.53 -12.18 -20.76
C ASN A 179 -6.16 -12.01 -21.41
N LEU A 180 -5.43 -13.13 -21.53
CA LEU A 180 -4.08 -13.18 -22.05
C LEU A 180 -4.08 -13.19 -23.59
N ILE A 181 -3.24 -12.36 -24.19
CA ILE A 181 -2.86 -12.37 -25.62
C ILE A 181 -2.39 -13.78 -26.03
N SER A 182 -2.77 -14.23 -27.23
CA SER A 182 -2.67 -15.63 -27.69
C SER A 182 -1.27 -16.26 -27.73
N ILE A 183 -0.19 -15.49 -27.63
CA ILE A 183 1.19 -16.00 -27.46
C ILE A 183 1.74 -15.41 -26.16
N PHE A 184 1.63 -16.16 -25.07
CA PHE A 184 2.41 -15.89 -23.86
C PHE A 184 3.37 -17.04 -23.58
N ASN A 185 4.66 -16.73 -23.60
CA ASN A 185 5.68 -17.57 -22.98
C ASN A 185 5.71 -17.23 -21.50
N ILE A 186 4.94 -17.95 -20.71
CA ILE A 186 5.06 -17.89 -19.26
C ILE A 186 6.33 -18.67 -18.92
N TYR A 187 7.36 -17.96 -18.48
CA TYR A 187 8.58 -18.60 -17.97
C TYR A 187 8.31 -19.17 -16.57
N ASP A 188 9.13 -20.13 -16.14
CA ASP A 188 9.11 -20.61 -14.76
C ASP A 188 9.63 -19.53 -13.80
N GLU A 189 9.19 -19.56 -12.54
CA GLU A 189 9.62 -18.61 -11.52
C GLU A 189 11.14 -18.74 -11.24
N ASP A 190 11.90 -17.65 -11.48
CA ASP A 190 13.32 -17.61 -11.16
C ASP A 190 13.59 -17.78 -9.66
N TYR A 191 14.40 -18.78 -9.31
CA TYR A 191 14.72 -19.12 -7.91
C TYR A 191 15.36 -17.96 -7.12
N ILE A 192 16.20 -17.15 -7.76
CA ILE A 192 16.86 -16.00 -7.12
C ILE A 192 15.81 -14.99 -6.64
N MET A 193 14.83 -14.70 -7.49
CA MET A 193 13.79 -13.72 -7.20
C MET A 193 12.82 -14.26 -6.14
N LEU A 194 12.48 -15.55 -6.21
CA LEU A 194 11.67 -16.21 -5.19
C LEU A 194 12.32 -16.17 -3.82
N LYS A 195 13.63 -16.41 -3.73
CA LYS A 195 14.36 -16.34 -2.46
C LYS A 195 14.25 -14.93 -1.84
N SER A 196 14.38 -13.88 -2.64
CA SER A 196 14.19 -12.51 -2.14
C SER A 196 12.74 -12.20 -1.72
N MET A 197 11.75 -12.70 -2.47
CA MET A 197 10.33 -12.53 -2.12
C MET A 197 9.99 -13.23 -0.80
N LEU A 198 10.51 -14.44 -0.57
CA LEU A 198 10.27 -15.20 0.66
C LEU A 198 10.87 -14.52 1.91
N VAL A 199 12.04 -13.89 1.78
CA VAL A 199 12.64 -13.12 2.89
C VAL A 199 11.76 -11.92 3.25
N LEU A 200 11.27 -11.20 2.25
CA LEU A 200 10.36 -10.06 2.46
C LEU A 200 9.00 -10.53 2.98
N LEU A 201 8.51 -11.69 2.55
CA LEU A 201 7.27 -12.30 3.03
C LEU A 201 7.31 -12.50 4.55
N MET A 202 8.39 -13.11 5.06
CA MET A 202 8.57 -13.34 6.49
C MET A 202 8.60 -12.05 7.32
N MET A 203 8.99 -10.92 6.71
CA MET A 203 8.96 -9.61 7.37
C MET A 203 7.61 -8.90 7.25
N SER A 204 6.77 -9.31 6.29
CA SER A 204 5.47 -8.70 6.01
C SER A 204 4.30 -9.31 6.79
N VAL A 205 4.49 -10.53 7.30
CA VAL A 205 3.60 -11.21 8.25
C VAL A 205 3.95 -10.73 9.64
#